data_AF-A0A969CAM6-F1
#
_entry.id   AF-A0A969CAM6-F1
#
_cell.length_a   1.000
_cell.length_b   1.000
_cell.length_c   1.000
_cell.angle_alpha   90.00
_cell.angle_beta   90.00
_cell.angle_gamma   90.00
#
_symmetry.space_group_name_H-M   'P 1'
#
loop_
_entity.id
_entity.type
_entity.pdbx_description
1 polymer ?
#
loop_
_entity_poly.entity_id
_entity_poly.type
_entity_poly.pdbx_seq_one_letter_code
_entity_poly.pdbx_strand_id
1 'polypeptide(L)'
;MKITFVLPYLCATGGMRVLATYTKLLQQRGHQLFIVSTPAPPPTLMQKCRSLLAGQGWPSARKKDPSHFDNIDVECRVLNKFRPITDRDLPDADAIVATWWETAEWVAKVSP
;
A
#
# COMPACT_ATOMS: atom_id res chain seq x y z
N MET A 1 -5.46 -10.78 17.79
CA MET A 1 -4.75 -9.47 17.76
C MET A 1 -5.16 -8.71 16.52
N LYS A 2 -5.20 -7.38 16.61
CA LYS A 2 -5.36 -6.43 15.52
C LYS A 2 -4.00 -6.07 14.95
N ILE A 3 -3.76 -6.37 13.68
CA ILE A 3 -2.49 -6.13 13.00
C ILE A 3 -2.75 -5.24 11.79
N THR A 4 -2.02 -4.14 11.69
CA THR A 4 -2.09 -3.23 10.54
C THR A 4 -0.83 -3.32 9.69
N PHE A 5 -0.97 -3.67 8.41
CA PHE A 5 0.12 -3.56 7.44
C PHE A 5 0.14 -2.18 6.80
N VAL A 6 1.32 -1.55 6.76
CA VAL A 6 1.55 -0.24 6.13
C VAL A 6 2.45 -0.38 4.91
N LEU A 7 1.88 -0.16 3.74
CA LEU A 7 2.52 -0.37 2.45
C LEU A 7 2.76 0.97 1.74
N PRO A 8 3.82 1.08 0.93
CA PRO A 8 4.04 2.28 0.13
C PRO A 8 2.93 2.42 -0.92
N TYR A 9 2.67 1.40 -1.73
CA TYR A 9 1.54 1.34 -2.68
C TYR A 9 1.25 -0.12 -3.08
N LEU A 10 0.04 -0.39 -3.56
CA LEU A 10 -0.34 -1.72 -4.08
C LEU A 10 0.26 -1.97 -5.46
N CYS A 11 0.88 -3.14 -5.66
CA CYS A 11 1.42 -3.56 -6.94
C CYS A 11 1.42 -5.08 -7.10
N ALA A 12 1.48 -5.58 -8.34
CA ALA A 12 1.59 -7.01 -8.64
C ALA A 12 3.06 -7.47 -8.64
N THR A 13 3.74 -7.35 -7.49
CA THR A 13 5.13 -7.79 -7.31
C THR A 13 5.24 -9.02 -6.41
N GLY A 14 6.37 -9.72 -6.46
CA GLY A 14 6.63 -10.89 -5.62
C GLY A 14 6.51 -10.60 -4.12
N GLY A 15 6.96 -9.43 -3.66
CA GLY A 15 6.81 -9.02 -2.25
C GLY A 15 5.34 -8.90 -1.83
N MET A 16 4.49 -8.36 -2.70
CA MET A 16 3.04 -8.27 -2.45
C MET A 16 2.38 -9.66 -2.41
N ARG A 17 2.85 -10.61 -3.23
CA ARG A 17 2.40 -12.01 -3.14
C ARG A 17 2.73 -12.66 -1.79
N VAL A 18 3.92 -12.39 -1.26
CA VAL A 18 4.32 -12.89 0.06
C VAL A 18 3.45 -12.27 1.14
N LEU A 19 3.25 -10.95 1.12
CA LEU A 19 2.41 -10.25 2.09
C LEU A 19 0.95 -10.73 2.05
N ALA A 20 0.40 -10.98 0.86
CA ALA A 20 -0.92 -11.59 0.67
C ALA A 20 -1.01 -12.98 1.32
N THR A 21 0.02 -13.82 1.10
CA THR A 21 0.12 -15.14 1.75
C THR A 21 0.11 -15.02 3.27
N TYR A 22 0.93 -14.14 3.85
CA TYR A 22 0.99 -13.93 5.29
C TYR A 22 -0.31 -13.36 5.86
N THR A 23 -0.98 -12.48 5.12
CA THR A 23 -2.29 -11.94 5.52
C THR A 23 -3.30 -13.08 5.69
N LYS A 24 -3.39 -13.98 4.70
CA LYS A 24 -4.27 -15.16 4.78
C LYS A 24 -3.90 -16.08 5.95
N LEU A 25 -2.62 -16.38 6.12
CA LEU A 25 -2.16 -17.26 7.21
C LEU A 25 -2.42 -16.64 8.59
N LEU A 26 -2.27 -15.33 8.76
CA LEU A 26 -2.57 -14.64 10.01
C LEU A 26 -4.08 -14.60 10.29
N GLN A 27 -4.92 -14.35 9.28
CA GLN A 27 -6.37 -14.43 9.44
C GLN A 27 -6.83 -15.82 9.85
N GLN A 28 -6.26 -16.88 9.25
CA GLN A 28 -6.53 -18.27 9.62
C GLN A 28 -6.15 -18.59 11.08
N ARG A 29 -5.21 -17.84 11.66
CA ARG A 29 -4.84 -17.94 13.08
C ARG A 29 -5.72 -17.08 14.00
N GLY A 30 -6.74 -16.41 13.46
CA GLY A 30 -7.69 -15.59 14.22
C GLY A 30 -7.23 -14.14 14.45
N HIS A 31 -6.21 -13.67 13.72
CA HIS A 31 -5.84 -12.25 13.77
C HIS A 31 -6.80 -11.40 12.92
N GLN A 32 -7.07 -10.17 13.36
CA GLN A 32 -7.82 -9.17 12.62
C GLN A 32 -6.82 -8.30 11.86
N LEU A 33 -6.97 -8.21 10.54
CA LEU A 33 -5.99 -7.58 9.66
C LEU A 33 -6.60 -6.33 9.05
N PHE A 34 -5.81 -5.25 9.02
CA PHE A 34 -6.10 -4.05 8.25
C PHE A 34 -4.90 -3.69 7.38
N ILE A 35 -5.15 -3.23 6.16
CA ILE A 35 -4.11 -2.89 5.21
C ILE A 35 -4.29 -1.43 4.80
N VAL A 36 -3.26 -0.61 4.97
CA VAL A 36 -3.25 0.77 4.47
C VAL A 36 -2.09 0.99 3.50
N SER A 37 -2.36 1.72 2.43
CA SER A 37 -1.36 2.08 1.44
C SER A 37 -1.60 3.46 0.84
N THR A 38 -0.58 4.01 0.19
CA THR A 38 -0.72 5.23 -0.62
C THR A 38 -0.99 4.85 -2.09
N PRO A 39 -1.56 5.75 -2.91
CA PRO A 39 -1.62 5.50 -4.35
C PRO A 39 -0.21 5.49 -4.94
N ALA A 40 -0.01 4.86 -6.09
CA ALA A 40 1.29 4.89 -6.75
C ALA A 40 1.79 6.34 -6.93
N PRO A 41 3.10 6.60 -6.75
CA PRO A 41 3.63 7.95 -6.87
C PRO A 41 3.35 8.49 -8.28
N PRO A 42 2.95 9.78 -8.40
CA PRO A 42 2.64 10.38 -9.68
C PRO A 42 3.89 10.40 -10.58
N PRO A 43 3.73 10.26 -11.92
CA PRO A 43 4.85 10.30 -12.82
C PRO A 43 5.55 11.67 -12.77
N THR A 44 6.88 11.65 -12.81
CA THR A 44 7.70 12.86 -12.81
C THR A 44 7.49 13.68 -14.08
N LEU A 45 7.80 14.98 -14.05
CA LEU A 45 7.71 15.85 -15.24
C LEU A 45 8.51 15.29 -16.42
N MET A 46 9.70 14.75 -16.15
CA MET A 46 10.54 14.10 -17.14
C MET A 46 9.88 12.85 -17.76
N GLN A 47 9.19 12.04 -16.95
CA GLN A 47 8.42 10.89 -17.44
C GLN A 47 7.25 11.33 -18.33
N LYS A 48 6.56 12.43 -17.96
CA LYS A 48 5.51 13.02 -18.79
C LYS A 48 6.05 13.50 -20.14
N CYS A 49 7.15 14.25 -20.15
CA CYS A 49 7.79 14.72 -21.39
C CYS A 49 8.23 13.55 -22.29
N ARG A 50 8.84 12.51 -21.71
CA ARG A 50 9.23 11.32 -22.47
C ARG A 50 8.02 10.58 -23.03
N SER A 51 6.94 10.45 -22.28
CA SER A 51 5.71 9.80 -22.73
C SER A 51 5.07 10.55 -23.91
N LEU A 52 5.09 11.89 -23.86
CA LEU A 52 4.65 12.74 -24.97
C LEU A 52 5.54 12.59 -26.21
N LEU A 53 6.88 12.63 -26.03
CA LEU A 53 7.84 12.43 -27.12
C LEU A 53 7.73 11.03 -27.76
N ALA A 54 7.37 10.02 -26.97
CA ALA A 54 7.16 8.66 -27.43
C ALA A 54 5.77 8.42 -28.06
N GLY A 55 4.92 9.44 -28.18
CA GLY A 55 3.58 9.33 -28.77
C GLY A 55 2.57 8.56 -27.91
N GLN A 56 2.87 8.30 -26.64
CA GLN A 56 2.02 7.52 -25.72
C GLN A 56 0.91 8.36 -25.06
N GLY A 57 0.85 9.66 -25.38
CA GLY A 57 -0.13 10.59 -24.83
C GLY A 57 0.22 11.09 -23.42
N TRP A 58 -0.74 11.74 -22.76
CA TRP A 58 -0.57 12.17 -21.37
C TRP A 58 -0.71 10.94 -20.46
N PRO A 59 0.26 10.62 -19.59
CA PRO A 59 0.15 9.47 -18.71
C PRO A 59 -1.04 9.68 -17.77
N SER A 60 -2.13 8.95 -18.05
CA SER A 60 -3.33 8.97 -17.24
C SER A 60 -3.07 8.22 -15.92
N ALA A 61 -3.87 8.52 -14.90
CA ALA A 61 -3.80 7.81 -13.63
C ALA A 61 -3.85 6.30 -13.91
N ARG A 62 -2.79 5.59 -13.51
CA ARG A 62 -2.62 4.16 -13.73
C ARG A 62 -3.89 3.46 -13.27
N LYS A 63 -4.55 2.71 -14.17
CA LYS A 63 -5.71 1.88 -13.80
C LYS A 63 -5.29 0.99 -12.62
N LYS A 64 -6.23 0.72 -11.71
CA LYS A 64 -6.01 -0.16 -10.56
C LYS A 64 -5.53 -1.52 -11.08
N ASP A 65 -4.22 -1.74 -11.05
CA ASP A 65 -3.63 -3.02 -11.46
C ASP A 65 -4.16 -4.09 -10.50
N PRO A 66 -4.44 -5.32 -10.98
CA PRO A 66 -4.89 -6.41 -10.12
C PRO A 66 -3.92 -6.58 -8.95
N SER A 67 -4.46 -6.61 -7.75
CA SER A 67 -3.69 -6.77 -6.51
C SER A 67 -3.73 -8.23 -6.07
N HIS A 68 -2.64 -8.73 -5.50
CA HIS A 68 -2.64 -10.06 -4.85
C HIS A 68 -3.63 -10.15 -3.67
N PHE A 69 -4.16 -9.00 -3.21
CA PHE A 69 -5.18 -8.89 -2.18
C PHE A 69 -6.62 -8.98 -2.70
N ASP A 70 -6.85 -8.96 -4.03
CA ASP A 70 -8.22 -8.92 -4.59
C ASP A 70 -9.04 -10.18 -4.24
N ASN A 71 -8.39 -11.29 -3.92
CA ASN A 71 -9.02 -12.56 -3.52
C ASN A 71 -8.89 -12.83 -2.01
N ILE A 72 -8.53 -11.84 -1.21
CA ILE A 72 -8.40 -11.94 0.24
C ILE A 72 -9.45 -11.04 0.87
N ASP A 73 -10.28 -11.61 1.73
CA ASP A 73 -11.28 -10.86 2.49
C ASP A 73 -10.59 -10.09 3.64
N VAL A 74 -9.96 -8.97 3.29
CA VAL A 74 -9.25 -8.09 4.22
C VAL A 74 -9.55 -6.64 3.87
N GLU A 75 -9.81 -5.80 4.88
CA GLU A 75 -10.01 -4.37 4.64
C GLU A 75 -8.70 -3.75 4.15
N CYS A 76 -8.71 -3.25 2.92
CA CYS A 76 -7.59 -2.58 2.29
C CYS A 76 -7.97 -1.15 1.91
N ARG A 77 -7.36 -0.18 2.59
CA ARG A 77 -7.54 1.25 2.36
C ARG A 77 -6.38 1.84 1.57
N VAL A 78 -6.69 2.38 0.40
CA VAL A 78 -5.75 3.19 -0.37
C VAL A 78 -6.07 4.66 -0.11
N LEU A 79 -5.08 5.44 0.31
CA LEU A 79 -5.27 6.88 0.49
C LEU A 79 -5.55 7.58 -0.84
N ASN A 80 -6.15 8.77 -0.77
CA ASN A 80 -6.46 9.57 -1.95
C ASN A 80 -5.23 10.26 -2.58
N LYS A 81 -4.13 10.40 -1.84
CA LYS A 81 -2.89 11.05 -2.31
C LYS A 81 -1.66 10.38 -1.73
N PHE A 82 -0.56 10.46 -2.46
CA PHE A 82 0.75 10.00 -2.00
C PHE A 82 1.27 10.93 -0.89
N ARG A 83 1.31 10.45 0.35
CA ARG A 83 1.87 11.12 1.53
C ARG A 83 2.22 10.10 2.62
N PRO A 84 3.06 10.46 3.61
CA PRO A 84 3.27 9.62 4.78
C PRO A 84 1.97 9.26 5.48
N ILE A 85 1.90 8.03 5.99
CA ILE A 85 0.81 7.53 6.84
C ILE A 85 0.93 8.15 8.24
N THR A 86 -0.21 8.51 8.83
CA THR A 86 -0.32 9.17 10.13
C THR A 86 -1.35 8.46 11.01
N ASP A 87 -1.44 8.82 12.29
CA ASP A 87 -2.42 8.28 13.24
C ASP A 87 -3.86 8.29 12.71
N ARG A 88 -4.22 9.31 11.93
CA ARG A 88 -5.58 9.48 11.37
C ARG A 88 -5.95 8.44 10.31
N ASP A 89 -4.97 7.75 9.77
CA ASP A 89 -5.16 6.78 8.70
C ASP A 89 -5.28 5.35 9.21
N LEU A 90 -4.93 5.15 10.48
CA LEU A 90 -4.75 3.84 11.11
C LEU A 90 -5.88 3.58 12.11
N PRO A 91 -6.47 2.38 12.11
CA PRO A 91 -7.30 1.94 13.22
C PRO A 91 -6.42 1.62 14.43
N ASP A 92 -7.05 1.53 15.60
CA ASP A 92 -6.47 0.93 16.80
C ASP A 92 -5.93 -0.47 16.49
N ALA A 93 -4.67 -0.73 16.83
CA ALA A 93 -3.97 -1.97 16.48
C ALA A 93 -2.99 -2.40 17.59
N ASP A 94 -2.86 -3.71 17.80
CA ASP A 94 -1.86 -4.27 18.72
C ASP A 94 -0.46 -4.25 18.11
N ALA A 95 -0.37 -4.24 16.77
CA ALA A 95 0.89 -4.17 16.03
C ALA A 95 0.71 -3.48 14.69
N ILE A 96 1.67 -2.61 14.34
CA ILE A 96 1.80 -2.02 13.00
C ILE A 96 3.05 -2.57 12.34
N VAL A 97 2.89 -3.14 11.14
CA VAL A 97 3.99 -3.70 10.37
C VAL A 97 4.23 -2.86 9.13
N ALA A 98 5.34 -2.12 9.14
CA ALA A 98 5.85 -1.42 7.98
C ALA A 98 6.52 -2.40 7.01
N THR A 99 6.09 -2.40 5.75
CA THR A 99 6.56 -3.39 4.76
C THR A 99 7.73 -2.90 3.89
N TRP A 100 8.25 -1.69 4.15
CA TRP A 100 9.33 -1.06 3.41
C TRP A 100 10.08 -0.04 4.28
N TRP A 101 11.31 0.33 3.92
CA TRP A 101 12.10 1.26 4.73
C TRP A 101 11.43 2.64 4.87
N GLU A 102 10.82 3.19 3.80
CA GLU A 102 10.11 4.47 3.88
C GLU A 102 8.88 4.37 4.80
N THR A 103 8.12 3.28 4.71
CA THR A 103 6.95 3.12 5.58
C THR A 103 7.35 2.91 7.04
N ALA A 104 8.54 2.37 7.31
CA ALA A 104 9.07 2.27 8.66
C ALA A 104 9.35 3.66 9.26
N GLU A 105 9.90 4.59 8.48
CA GLU A 105 10.10 5.99 8.91
C GLU A 105 8.79 6.72 9.18
N TRP A 106 7.71 6.37 8.46
CA TRP A 106 6.38 6.94 8.69
C TRP A 106 5.77 6.37 9.97
N VAL A 107 5.79 5.05 10.13
CA VAL A 107 5.27 4.36 11.32
C VAL A 107 6.01 4.76 12.58
N ALA A 108 7.32 5.03 12.51
CA ALA A 108 8.11 5.52 13.65
C ALA A 108 7.64 6.89 14.20
N LYS A 109 6.80 7.62 13.45
CA LYS A 109 6.22 8.90 13.85
C LYS A 109 4.76 8.80 14.29
N VAL A 110 4.16 7.62 14.20
CA VAL A 110 2.81 7.33 14.68
C VAL A 110 2.86 7.15 16.21
N SER A 111 1.80 7.53 16.89
CA SER A 111 1.68 7.36 18.33
C SER A 111 1.67 5.86 18.70
N PRO A 112 2.28 5.47 19.83
CA PRO A 112 2.21 4.11 20.35
C PRO A 112 0.79 3.67 20.72
#